data_AF-A0A7K8X5C1-F1
#
_entry.id   AF-A0A7K8X5C1-F1
#
_cell.length_a   1.000
_cell.length_b   1.000
_cell.length_c   1.000
_cell.angle_alpha   90.00
_cell.angle_beta   90.00
_cell.angle_gamma   90.00
#
_symmetry.space_group_name_H-M   'P 1'
#
loop_
_entity.id
_entity.type
_entity.pdbx_description
1 polymer ?
#
loop_
_entity_poly.entity_id
_entity_poly.type
_entity_poly.pdbx_seq_one_letter_code
_entity_poly.pdbx_strand_id
1 'polypeptide(L)' 'FTRCCQETGFLMVVKCRQQNSELKACLVGHYSDPLFYEECKTEYLKQREEYRATGIKKKKQKFTSNM' A
#
# COMPACT_ATOMS: atom_id res chain seq x y z
N PHE A 1 -12.64 0.61 8.65
CA PHE A 1 -13.18 -0.09 7.47
C PHE A 1 -13.48 -1.56 7.74
N THR A 2 -12.49 -2.41 8.07
CA THR A 2 -12.64 -3.88 8.24
C THR A 2 -13.81 -4.32 9.12
N ARG A 3 -13.97 -3.69 10.30
CA ARG A 3 -15.08 -3.98 11.22
C ARG A 3 -16.46 -3.77 10.58
N CYS A 4 -16.66 -2.65 9.89
CA CYS A 4 -17.92 -2.36 9.19
C CYS A 4 -18.21 -3.40 8.10
N CYS A 5 -17.18 -3.81 7.35
CA CYS A 5 -17.32 -4.82 6.30
C CYS A 5 -17.74 -6.18 6.87
N GLN A 6 -17.18 -6.58 8.01
CA GLN A 6 -17.53 -7.82 8.70
C GLN A 6 -18.97 -7.82 9.23
N GLU A 7 -19.43 -6.69 9.77
CA GLU A 7 -20.78 -6.56 10.35
C GLU A 7 -21.88 -6.44 9.27
N THR A 8 -21.59 -5.83 8.12
CA THR A 8 -22.59 -5.53 7.08
C THR A 8 -22.61 -6.51 5.91
N GLY A 9 -21.57 -7.33 5.77
CA GLY A 9 -21.47 -8.38 4.76
C GLY A 9 -21.75 -7.85 3.35
N PHE A 10 -22.74 -8.44 2.67
CA PHE A 10 -23.11 -8.07 1.29
C PHE A 10 -23.44 -6.58 1.11
N LEU A 11 -24.00 -5.92 2.13
CA LEU A 11 -24.41 -4.51 2.05
C LEU A 11 -23.26 -3.52 2.33
N MET A 12 -22.03 -4.01 2.51
CA MET A 12 -20.86 -3.19 2.85
C MET A 12 -20.60 -2.03 1.88
N VAL A 13 -20.86 -2.20 0.58
CA VAL A 13 -20.60 -1.17 -0.44
C VAL A 13 -21.50 0.07 -0.25
N VAL A 14 -22.68 -0.12 0.35
CA VAL A 14 -23.60 0.98 0.64
C VAL A 14 -23.39 1.47 2.07
N LYS A 15 -23.31 0.55 3.04
CA LYS A 15 -23.28 0.90 4.46
C LYS A 15 -21.91 1.41 4.94
N CYS A 16 -20.81 0.96 4.34
CA CYS A 16 -19.45 1.32 4.77
C CYS A 16 -18.81 2.44 3.92
N ARG A 17 -19.62 3.24 3.21
CA ARG A 17 -19.12 4.30 2.32
C ARG A 17 -18.30 5.34 3.05
N GLN A 18 -18.73 5.76 4.24
CA GLN A 18 -18.02 6.78 5.02
C GLN A 18 -16.63 6.29 5.42
N GLN A 19 -16.53 5.10 6.04
CA GLN A 19 -15.25 4.54 6.47
C GLN A 19 -14.34 4.21 5.27
N ASN A 20 -14.92 3.90 4.11
CA ASN A 20 -14.16 3.70 2.88
C ASN A 20 -13.61 5.03 2.33
N SER A 21 -14.39 6.11 2.36
CA SER A 21 -13.93 7.44 1.94
C SER A 21 -12.79 7.95 2.81
N GLU A 22 -12.90 7.78 4.14
CA GLU A 22 -11.83 8.13 5.08
C GLU A 22 -10.56 7.31 4.85
N LEU A 23 -10.70 5.99 4.66
CA LEU A 23 -9.58 5.11 4.34
C LEU A 23 -8.90 5.54 3.02
N LYS A 24 -9.69 5.83 1.99
CA LYS A 24 -9.17 6.33 0.70
C LYS A 24 -8.44 7.65 0.86
N ALA A 25 -8.98 8.59 1.64
CA ALA A 25 -8.34 9.87 1.90
C ALA A 25 -6.96 9.69 2.57
N CYS A 26 -6.87 8.81 3.57
CA CYS A 26 -5.62 8.47 4.22
C CYS A 26 -4.60 7.87 3.24
N LEU A 27 -5.00 6.87 2.45
CA LEU A 27 -4.11 6.23 1.47
C LEU A 27 -3.64 7.20 0.40
N VAL A 28 -4.54 8.01 -0.15
CA VAL A 28 -4.21 9.02 -1.17
C VAL A 28 -3.23 10.06 -0.60
N GLY A 29 -3.34 10.44 0.67
CA GLY A 29 -2.37 11.31 1.33
C GLY A 29 -0.95 10.75 1.25
N HIS A 30 -0.75 9.47 1.57
CA HIS A 30 0.55 8.82 1.49
C HIS A 30 1.08 8.70 0.04
N TYR A 31 0.22 8.43 -0.93
CA TYR A 31 0.63 8.39 -2.34
C TYR A 31 0.95 9.78 -2.91
N SER A 32 0.39 10.84 -2.33
CA SER A 32 0.59 12.22 -2.78
C SER A 32 1.80 12.86 -2.11
N ASP A 33 2.40 12.20 -1.12
CA ASP A 33 3.60 12.70 -0.44
C ASP A 33 4.84 12.55 -1.35
N PRO A 34 5.42 13.67 -1.82
CA PRO A 34 6.58 13.61 -2.71
C PRO A 34 7.82 13.03 -2.02
N LEU A 35 7.94 13.15 -0.70
CA LEU A 35 9.09 12.58 0.04
C LEU A 35 9.04 11.06 0.00
N PHE A 36 7.88 10.50 0.29
CA PHE A 36 7.66 9.05 0.25
C PHE A 36 7.88 8.49 -1.17
N TYR A 37 7.47 9.22 -2.20
CA TYR A 37 7.71 8.82 -3.60
C TYR A 37 9.20 8.75 -3.94
N GLU A 38 9.97 9.78 -3.58
CA GLU A 38 11.41 9.83 -3.90
C GLU A 38 12.21 8.76 -3.12
N GLU A 39 11.84 8.47 -1.88
CA GLU A 39 12.41 7.36 -1.11
C GLU A 39 12.15 6.00 -1.80
N CYS A 40 10.89 5.70 -2.13
CA CYS A 40 10.52 4.46 -2.81
C CYS A 40 11.21 4.32 -4.17
N LYS A 41 11.33 5.43 -4.91
CA LYS A 41 12.01 5.48 -6.21
C LYS A 41 13.50 5.19 -6.07
N THR A 42 14.16 5.78 -5.09
CA THR A 42 15.58 5.55 -4.81
C THR A 42 15.83 4.08 -4.47
N GLU A 43 14.97 3.49 -3.62
CA GLU A 43 15.06 2.07 -3.29
C GLU A 43 14.87 1.19 -4.54
N TYR A 44 13.86 1.46 -5.35
CA TYR A 44 13.59 0.72 -6.58
C TYR A 44 14.76 0.76 -7.56
N LEU A 45 15.35 1.95 -7.77
CA LEU A 45 16.49 2.11 -8.68
C LEU A 45 17.71 1.31 -8.20
N LYS A 46 18.01 1.35 -6.90
CA LYS A 46 19.09 0.56 -6.30
C LYS A 46 18.87 -0.95 -6.50
N GLN A 47 17.67 -1.46 -6.22
CA GLN A 47 17.34 -2.87 -6.45
C GLN A 47 17.47 -3.26 -7.93
N ARG A 48 17.11 -2.35 -8.84
CA ARG A 48 17.23 -2.56 -10.29
C ARG A 48 18.68 -2.58 -10.75
N GLU A 49 19.53 -1.72 -10.21
CA GLU A 49 20.98 -1.73 -10.48
C GLU A 49 21.63 -3.01 -9.99
N GLU A 50 21.33 -3.45 -8.76
CA GLU A 50 21.78 -4.73 -8.22
C GLU A 50 21.36 -5.90 -9.11
N TYR A 51 20.11 -5.91 -9.60
CA TYR A 51 19.63 -6.93 -10.53
C TYR A 51 20.37 -6.89 -11.87
N ARG A 52 20.65 -5.70 -12.42
CA ARG A 52 21.41 -5.56 -13.66
C ARG A 52 22.86 -6.03 -13.52
N ALA A 53 23.48 -5.82 -12.36
CA ALA A 53 24.85 -6.24 -12.10
C ALA A 53 24.98 -7.74 -11.81
N THR A 54 24.04 -8.32 -11.04
CA THR A 54 24.17 -9.69 -10.51
C THR A 54 23.24 -10.71 -11.18
N GLY A 55 22.18 -10.26 -11.85
CA GLY A 55 21.13 -11.13 -12.39
C GLY A 55 20.21 -11.75 -11.33
N ILE A 56 20.40 -11.46 -10.05
CA ILE A 56 19.63 -12.06 -8.93
C ILE A 56 18.53 -11.10 -8.50
N LYS A 57 17.27 -11.52 -8.58
CA LYS A 57 16.13 -10.70 -8.13
C LYS A 57 16.06 -10.69 -6.60
N LYS A 58 15.99 -9.51 -5.99
CA LYS A 58 15.60 -9.40 -4.58
C LYS A 58 14.18 -9.94 -4.38
N LYS A 59 14.01 -10.89 -3.46
CA LYS A 59 12.69 -11.34 -3.04
C LYS A 59 12.00 -10.16 -2.35
N LYS A 60 10.80 -9.81 -2.82
CA LYS A 60 9.94 -8.87 -2.10
C LYS A 60 9.70 -9.44 -0.71
N GLN A 61 10.10 -8.72 0.33
CA GLN A 61 9.74 -9.09 1.69
C GLN A 61 8.22 -9.09 1.75
N LYS A 62 7.63 -10.20 2.21
CA LYS A 62 6.20 -10.21 2.53
C LYS A 62 6.04 -9.20 3.65
N PHE A 63 5.29 -8.12 3.41
CA PHE A 63 4.91 -7.22 4.48
C PHE A 63 4.02 -8.03 5.43
N THR A 64 4.59 -8.53 6.52
CA THR A 64 3.79 -9.11 7.60
C THR A 64 3.10 -7.94 8.27
N SER A 65 1.86 -7.67 7.87
CA SER A 65 1.00 -6.72 8.56
C SER A 65 0.73 -7.30 9.95
N ASN A 66 1.55 -6.92 10.93
CA ASN A 66 1.11 -6.97 12.33
C ASN A 66 0.13 -5.81 12.49
N MET A 67 -1.14 -6.07 12.16
CA MET A 67 -2.28 -5.27 12.57
C MET A 67 -3.30 -6.17 13.25
#